data_AF-A0A9D7D990-F1
#
_entry.id   AF-A0A9D7D990-F1
#
_cell.length_a   1.000
_cell.length_b   1.000
_cell.length_c   1.000
_cell.angle_alpha   90.00
_cell.angle_beta   90.00
_cell.angle_gamma   90.00
#
_symmetry.space_group_name_H-M   'P 1'
#
loop_
_entity.id
_entity.type
_entity.pdbx_description
1 polymer ?
#
loop_
_entity_poly.entity_id
_entity_poly.type
_entity_poly.pdbx_seq_one_letter_code
_entity_poly.pdbx_strand_id
1 'polypeptide(L)'
;MAELYRYAAFISYSSKDAKFAQRLHRALESYGIPSSLGKFDLIGGGKQNRIYPVFRDREELSAGHLGDQIEANLKASAALIVICSPNGAASPWVQKEIEFFAAQGRHAKIFAIIPDSAPLTDEQGADCTQACFPPAFRGDALAGDKLEPLAADARKGKDGFRNAWLKIVAGMVGVTPGQIIDRDKKRRAQQRTAAIAALSAGVLISAYIAAGIDAQRWRGMLTLTPTTRSVEAVLSMRCRSPWPARDQ
;
A
#
# COMPACT_ATOMS: atom_id res chain seq x y z
N MET A 1 24.63 -15.15 -19.14
CA MET A 1 24.93 -15.25 -17.70
C MET A 1 23.91 -14.38 -17.00
N ALA A 2 23.12 -14.91 -16.05
CA ALA A 2 22.23 -14.07 -15.26
C ALA A 2 23.09 -13.20 -14.35
N GLU A 3 22.99 -11.87 -14.46
CA GLU A 3 23.73 -10.96 -13.58
C GLU A 3 23.18 -11.11 -12.16
N LEU A 4 24.10 -11.39 -11.23
CA LEU A 4 23.79 -11.50 -9.81
C LEU A 4 23.95 -10.13 -9.17
N TYR A 5 22.86 -9.64 -8.60
CA TYR A 5 22.84 -8.37 -7.88
C TYR A 5 22.56 -8.60 -6.40
N ARG A 6 23.05 -7.69 -5.55
CA ARG A 6 22.69 -7.68 -4.13
C ARG A 6 21.36 -6.97 -3.89
N TYR A 7 21.07 -5.95 -4.70
CA TYR A 7 19.88 -5.11 -4.57
C TYR A 7 19.10 -5.08 -5.87
N ALA A 8 17.76 -5.12 -5.77
CA ALA A 8 16.87 -4.97 -6.91
C ALA A 8 16.88 -3.53 -7.46
N ALA A 9 17.12 -2.54 -6.59
CA ALA A 9 17.26 -1.15 -6.96
C ALA A 9 18.07 -0.35 -5.93
N PHE A 10 18.71 0.72 -6.40
CA PHE A 10 19.30 1.79 -5.61
C PHE A 10 18.43 3.05 -5.74
N ILE A 11 18.09 3.72 -4.64
CA ILE A 11 17.39 5.01 -4.66
C ILE A 11 18.40 6.15 -4.43
N SER A 12 18.61 6.96 -5.47
CA SER A 12 19.41 8.18 -5.45
C SER A 12 18.52 9.40 -5.23
N TYR A 13 18.87 10.24 -4.25
CA TYR A 13 18.08 11.42 -3.87
C TYR A 13 18.87 12.39 -3.00
N SER A 14 18.48 13.67 -3.00
CA SER A 14 19.02 14.65 -2.06
C SER A 14 18.48 14.41 -0.64
N SER A 15 19.31 14.56 0.39
CA SER A 15 18.88 14.52 1.81
C SER A 15 17.59 15.31 2.11
N LYS A 16 17.35 16.43 1.41
CA LYS A 16 16.12 17.24 1.52
C LYS A 16 14.84 16.52 1.08
N ASP A 17 14.96 15.47 0.27
CA ASP A 17 13.86 14.64 -0.24
C ASP A 17 13.69 13.32 0.54
N ALA A 18 14.37 13.16 1.70
CA ALA A 18 14.39 11.93 2.48
C ALA A 18 13.01 11.37 2.87
N LYS A 19 12.04 12.26 3.11
CA LYS A 19 10.65 11.86 3.41
C LYS A 19 10.02 11.11 2.24
N PHE A 20 10.19 11.61 1.02
CA PHE A 20 9.70 10.96 -0.19
C PHE A 20 10.45 9.65 -0.44
N ALA A 21 11.79 9.66 -0.34
CA ALA A 21 12.63 8.49 -0.51
C ALA A 21 12.25 7.35 0.46
N GLN A 22 12.00 7.66 1.74
CA GLN A 22 11.55 6.67 2.72
C GLN A 22 10.21 6.05 2.35
N ARG A 23 9.27 6.86 1.85
CA ARG A 23 7.92 6.41 1.45
C ARG A 23 8.00 5.55 0.20
N LEU A 24 8.82 5.93 -0.77
CA LEU A 24 9.10 5.16 -2.00
C LEU A 24 9.75 3.81 -1.66
N HIS A 25 10.80 3.81 -0.84
CA HIS A 25 11.50 2.61 -0.38
C HIS A 25 10.54 1.58 0.23
N ARG A 26 9.70 2.00 1.19
CA ARG A 26 8.67 1.14 1.80
C ARG A 26 7.66 0.61 0.78
N ALA A 27 7.25 1.44 -0.17
CA ALA A 27 6.30 1.04 -1.20
C ALA A 27 6.87 -0.04 -2.12
N LEU A 28 8.13 0.09 -2.55
CA LEU A 28 8.80 -0.88 -3.40
C LEU A 28 9.00 -2.22 -2.67
N GLU A 29 9.54 -2.21 -1.45
CA GLU A 29 9.83 -3.45 -0.72
C GLU A 29 8.58 -4.24 -0.31
N SER A 30 7.49 -3.54 0.00
CA SER A 30 6.21 -4.19 0.36
C SER A 30 5.44 -4.71 -0.85
N TYR A 31 5.75 -4.22 -2.06
CA TYR A 31 5.03 -4.60 -3.25
C TYR A 31 5.37 -6.03 -3.72
N GLY A 32 4.35 -6.71 -4.23
CA GLY A 32 4.50 -8.02 -4.86
C GLY A 32 3.99 -7.94 -6.28
N ILE A 33 4.88 -8.20 -7.23
CA ILE A 33 4.58 -8.20 -8.66
C ILE A 33 3.55 -9.32 -8.91
N PRO A 34 2.39 -9.02 -9.52
CA PRO A 34 1.39 -10.03 -9.83
C PRO A 34 1.98 -11.20 -10.63
N SER A 35 1.82 -12.43 -10.14
CA SER A 35 2.30 -13.64 -10.83
C SER A 35 1.67 -13.85 -12.20
N SER A 36 0.50 -13.25 -12.44
CA SER A 36 -0.15 -13.23 -13.76
C SER A 36 0.56 -12.37 -14.80
N LEU A 37 1.60 -11.62 -14.42
CA LEU A 37 2.52 -10.93 -15.34
C LEU A 37 3.74 -11.77 -15.71
N GLY A 38 3.99 -12.87 -14.99
CA GLY A 38 5.18 -13.71 -15.17
C GLY A 38 5.93 -13.96 -13.87
N LYS A 39 7.08 -14.63 -14.00
CA LYS A 39 8.06 -14.84 -12.94
C LYS A 39 9.25 -13.92 -13.20
N PHE A 40 9.54 -13.06 -12.25
CA PHE A 40 10.61 -12.08 -12.32
C PHE A 40 11.59 -12.33 -11.18
N ASP A 41 12.87 -12.43 -11.51
CA ASP A 41 13.96 -12.45 -10.55
C ASP A 41 14.85 -11.25 -10.84
N LEU A 42 14.68 -10.18 -10.06
CA LEU A 42 15.37 -8.91 -10.27
C LEU A 42 16.84 -8.96 -9.87
N ILE A 43 17.27 -9.98 -9.12
CA ILE A 43 18.64 -10.07 -8.59
C ILE A 43 19.37 -11.36 -8.97
N GLY A 44 18.73 -12.27 -9.71
CA GLY A 44 19.33 -13.50 -10.25
C GLY A 44 19.49 -14.63 -9.23
N GLY A 45 18.84 -14.53 -8.07
CA GLY A 45 18.83 -15.58 -7.03
C GLY A 45 17.94 -15.22 -5.84
N GLY A 46 17.00 -14.30 -6.03
CA GLY A 46 16.24 -13.66 -4.96
C GLY A 46 14.82 -14.19 -4.77
N LYS A 47 14.06 -13.47 -3.96
CA LYS A 47 12.61 -13.69 -3.85
C LYS A 47 11.96 -13.31 -5.17
N GLN A 48 11.36 -14.29 -5.85
CA GLN A 48 10.63 -14.05 -7.10
C GLN A 48 9.50 -13.03 -6.91
N ASN A 49 9.28 -12.23 -7.93
CA ASN A 49 8.20 -11.23 -8.01
C ASN A 49 8.23 -10.20 -6.87
N ARG A 50 9.42 -9.89 -6.35
CA ARG A 50 9.64 -8.87 -5.33
C ARG A 50 10.69 -7.87 -5.78
N ILE A 51 10.46 -6.61 -5.43
CA ILE A 51 11.45 -5.54 -5.56
C ILE A 51 12.18 -5.47 -4.23
N TYR A 52 13.03 -6.45 -3.98
CA TYR A 52 13.72 -6.60 -2.70
C TYR A 52 15.06 -7.32 -2.88
N PRO A 53 16.13 -6.88 -2.18
CA PRO A 53 16.20 -5.71 -1.31
C PRO A 53 16.34 -4.40 -2.09
N VAL A 54 15.87 -3.29 -1.54
CA VAL A 54 16.08 -1.96 -2.15
C VAL A 54 17.07 -1.19 -1.29
N PHE A 55 18.17 -0.76 -1.88
CA PHE A 55 19.10 0.13 -1.21
C PHE A 55 18.60 1.57 -1.29
N ARG A 56 18.61 2.27 -0.17
CA ARG A 56 18.33 3.70 -0.10
C ARG A 56 19.50 4.33 0.64
N ASP A 57 20.23 5.20 -0.03
CA ASP A 57 21.34 5.88 0.60
C ASP A 57 20.86 6.88 1.66
N ARG A 58 21.67 7.17 2.68
CA ARG A 58 21.46 8.31 3.57
C ARG A 58 22.57 9.29 3.24
N GLU A 59 22.26 10.35 2.49
CA GLU A 59 23.17 11.49 2.35
C GLU A 59 23.38 12.16 3.73
N GLU A 60 24.34 11.67 4.51
CA GLU A 60 25.07 12.42 5.53
C GLU A 60 26.56 12.23 5.25
N LEU A 61 27.06 13.08 4.35
CA LEU A 61 28.46 13.18 4.00
C LEU A 61 29.23 13.74 5.19
N SER A 62 29.83 12.86 5.98
CA SER A 62 31.04 13.17 6.72
C SER A 62 32.23 12.61 5.92
N ALA A 63 33.19 13.48 5.66
CA ALA A 63 34.23 13.32 4.65
C ALA A 63 35.09 12.04 4.80
N GLY A 64 35.47 11.43 3.67
CA GLY A 64 36.69 10.64 3.55
C GLY A 64 36.54 9.24 2.95
N HIS A 65 35.58 8.43 3.43
CA HIS A 65 35.59 6.97 3.19
C HIS A 65 34.29 6.37 2.61
N LEU A 66 33.22 7.15 2.43
CA LEU A 66 31.92 6.60 1.98
C LEU A 66 31.75 6.48 0.46
N GLY A 67 32.59 7.14 -0.35
CA GLY A 67 32.47 7.13 -1.81
C GLY A 67 32.57 5.73 -2.40
N ASP A 68 33.58 4.97 -1.99
CA ASP A 68 33.81 3.59 -2.44
C ASP A 68 32.66 2.65 -2.06
N GLN A 69 32.04 2.90 -0.90
CA GLN A 69 30.91 2.09 -0.43
C GLN A 69 29.64 2.39 -1.23
N ILE A 70 29.40 3.66 -1.58
CA ILE A 70 28.28 4.06 -2.44
C ILE A 70 28.45 3.46 -3.84
N GLU A 71 29.64 3.58 -4.42
CA GLU A 71 29.96 2.97 -5.72
C GLU A 71 29.81 1.45 -5.71
N ALA A 72 30.24 0.78 -4.65
CA ALA A 72 30.04 -0.66 -4.48
C ALA A 72 28.55 -1.03 -4.43
N ASN A 73 27.73 -0.26 -3.71
CA ASN A 73 26.28 -0.48 -3.66
C ASN A 73 25.60 -0.21 -5.01
N LEU A 74 26.03 0.81 -5.76
CA LEU A 74 25.56 1.09 -7.11
C LEU A 74 25.91 -0.04 -8.09
N LYS A 75 27.15 -0.55 -8.04
CA LYS A 75 27.57 -1.75 -8.81
C LYS A 75 26.73 -2.96 -8.46
N ALA A 76 26.42 -3.14 -7.17
CA ALA A 76 25.63 -4.27 -6.67
C ALA A 76 24.11 -4.13 -6.85
N SER A 77 23.63 -3.07 -7.49
CA SER A 77 22.20 -2.81 -7.70
C SER A 77 21.78 -3.03 -9.15
N ALA A 78 20.67 -3.74 -9.37
CA ALA A 78 20.16 -4.07 -10.71
C ALA A 78 19.56 -2.87 -11.47
N ALA A 79 19.14 -1.83 -10.75
CA ALA A 79 18.53 -0.62 -11.29
C ALA A 79 18.88 0.59 -10.43
N LEU A 80 18.85 1.77 -11.04
CA LEU A 80 18.96 3.06 -10.37
C LEU A 80 17.62 3.79 -10.46
N ILE A 81 17.06 4.21 -9.32
CA ILE A 81 15.86 5.03 -9.23
C ILE A 81 16.28 6.40 -8.71
N VAL A 82 16.07 7.44 -9.50
CA VAL A 82 16.45 8.82 -9.16
C VAL A 82 15.21 9.63 -8.79
N ILE A 83 15.24 10.25 -7.61
CA ILE A 83 14.23 11.21 -7.21
C ILE A 83 14.57 12.57 -7.83
N CYS A 84 13.84 12.90 -8.90
CA CYS A 84 14.00 14.13 -9.67
C CYS A 84 13.20 15.26 -9.00
N SER A 85 13.87 16.04 -8.15
CA SER A 85 13.35 17.26 -7.51
C SER A 85 14.29 18.43 -7.80
N PRO A 86 13.91 19.70 -7.51
CA PRO A 86 14.87 20.81 -7.58
C PRO A 86 16.12 20.60 -6.70
N ASN A 87 15.96 19.92 -5.55
CA ASN A 87 17.07 19.60 -4.66
C ASN A 87 17.97 18.51 -5.25
N GLY A 88 17.38 17.45 -5.81
CA GLY A 88 18.09 16.36 -6.47
C GLY A 88 18.84 16.84 -7.72
N ALA A 89 18.21 17.71 -8.51
CA ALA A 89 18.82 18.31 -9.70
C ALA A 89 20.02 19.21 -9.37
N ALA A 90 20.03 19.83 -8.19
CA ALA A 90 21.14 20.64 -7.70
C ALA A 90 22.20 19.83 -6.91
N SER A 91 21.99 18.54 -6.66
CA SER A 91 22.92 17.71 -5.89
C SER A 91 24.06 17.18 -6.78
N PRO A 92 25.33 17.52 -6.50
CA PRO A 92 26.47 16.94 -7.21
C PRO A 92 26.61 15.43 -6.98
N TRP A 93 26.08 14.92 -5.88
CA TRP A 93 26.15 13.49 -5.55
C TRP A 93 25.19 12.70 -6.43
N VAL A 94 23.93 13.11 -6.49
CA VAL A 94 22.93 12.51 -7.41
C VAL A 94 23.46 12.50 -8.85
N GLN A 95 24.07 13.61 -9.30
CA GLN A 95 24.69 13.69 -10.61
C GLN A 95 25.79 12.61 -10.81
N LYS A 96 26.75 12.53 -9.89
CA LYS A 96 27.83 11.53 -9.96
C LYS A 96 27.31 10.09 -9.94
N GLU A 97 26.29 9.80 -9.15
CA GLU A 97 25.70 8.46 -9.10
C GLU A 97 25.05 8.05 -10.43
N ILE A 98 24.36 8.99 -11.09
CA ILE A 98 23.78 8.78 -12.42
C ILE A 98 24.88 8.51 -13.44
N GLU A 99 25.90 9.37 -13.47
CA GLU A 99 27.05 9.24 -14.39
C GLU A 99 27.78 7.90 -14.18
N PHE A 100 28.03 7.54 -12.92
CA PHE A 100 28.70 6.28 -12.56
C PHE A 100 27.89 5.05 -12.98
N PHE A 101 26.57 5.06 -12.75
CA PHE A 101 25.71 3.94 -13.14
C PHE A 101 25.56 3.84 -14.67
N ALA A 102 25.43 5.00 -15.34
CA ALA A 102 25.39 5.12 -16.78
C ALA A 102 26.68 4.59 -17.44
N ALA A 103 27.85 4.97 -16.93
CA ALA A 103 29.16 4.54 -17.44
C ALA A 103 29.37 3.02 -17.43
N GLN A 104 28.55 2.26 -16.70
CA GLN A 104 28.54 0.80 -16.71
C GLN A 104 27.71 0.20 -17.86
N GLY A 105 27.24 1.02 -18.81
CA GLY A 105 26.39 0.60 -19.92
C GLY A 105 24.94 0.32 -19.53
N ARG A 106 24.51 0.76 -18.34
CA ARG A 106 23.20 0.42 -17.75
C ARG A 106 22.17 1.55 -17.86
N HIS A 107 22.29 2.40 -18.88
CA HIS A 107 21.41 3.55 -19.14
C HIS A 107 19.91 3.20 -19.11
N ALA A 108 19.53 2.07 -19.73
CA ALA A 108 18.15 1.59 -19.78
C ALA A 108 17.59 1.11 -18.42
N LYS A 109 18.42 1.07 -17.37
CA LYS A 109 18.05 0.69 -16.00
C LYS A 109 18.06 1.87 -15.03
N ILE A 110 18.09 3.11 -15.56
CA ILE A 110 17.95 4.35 -14.81
C ILE A 110 16.50 4.83 -14.94
N PHE A 111 15.82 4.99 -13.81
CA PHE A 111 14.41 5.36 -13.74
C PHE A 111 14.25 6.68 -12.98
N ALA A 112 13.56 7.64 -13.57
CA ALA A 112 13.28 8.93 -12.96
C ALA A 112 11.89 8.96 -12.30
N ILE A 113 11.80 9.52 -11.09
CA ILE A 113 10.54 9.82 -10.41
C ILE A 113 10.53 11.23 -9.85
N ILE A 114 9.51 12.01 -10.21
CA ILE A 114 9.28 13.34 -9.67
C ILE A 114 8.46 13.19 -8.38
N PRO A 115 8.90 13.76 -7.25
CA PRO A 115 8.16 13.66 -6.00
C PRO A 115 6.89 14.52 -6.01
N ASP A 116 5.92 14.17 -5.16
CA ASP A 116 4.65 14.90 -5.05
C ASP A 116 4.81 16.32 -4.51
N SER A 117 5.92 16.61 -3.83
CA SER A 117 6.28 17.93 -3.33
C SER A 117 7.06 18.79 -4.33
N ALA A 118 7.46 18.25 -5.48
CA ALA A 118 8.14 19.05 -6.49
C ALA A 118 7.18 20.09 -7.10
N PRO A 119 7.67 21.31 -7.37
CA PRO A 119 6.84 22.33 -8.00
C PRO A 119 6.40 21.88 -9.41
N LEU A 120 5.18 22.26 -9.79
CA LEU A 120 4.68 22.07 -11.15
C LEU A 120 4.93 23.29 -12.01
N THR A 121 4.70 24.47 -11.43
CA THR A 121 4.98 25.76 -12.05
C THR A 121 5.87 26.59 -11.16
N ASP A 122 6.57 27.56 -11.76
CA ASP A 122 7.23 28.64 -11.04
C ASP A 122 6.24 29.74 -10.61
N GLU A 123 6.77 30.83 -10.03
CA GLU A 123 5.98 31.98 -9.58
C GLU A 123 5.27 32.72 -10.74
N GLN A 124 5.77 32.58 -11.96
CA GLN A 124 5.23 33.18 -13.18
C GLN A 124 4.25 32.23 -13.90
N GLY A 125 4.02 31.02 -13.37
CA GLY A 125 3.11 30.03 -13.94
C GLY A 125 3.70 29.18 -15.06
N ALA A 126 5.01 29.28 -15.32
CA ALA A 126 5.69 28.46 -16.33
C ALA A 126 6.03 27.07 -15.78
N ASP A 127 6.01 26.05 -16.64
CA ASP A 127 6.30 24.66 -16.26
C ASP A 127 7.75 24.50 -15.81
N CYS A 128 7.95 24.11 -14.56
CA CYS A 128 9.28 23.90 -13.97
C CYS A 128 9.65 22.42 -13.86
N THR A 129 8.91 21.53 -14.52
CA THR A 129 9.17 20.08 -14.54
C THR A 129 10.61 19.76 -14.96
N GLN A 130 11.14 20.47 -15.97
CA GLN A 130 12.53 20.28 -16.44
C GLN A 130 13.59 20.63 -15.38
N ALA A 131 13.30 21.58 -14.50
CA ALA A 131 14.22 21.96 -13.42
C ALA A 131 14.38 20.84 -12.36
N CYS A 132 13.45 19.88 -12.31
CA CYS A 132 13.52 18.75 -11.40
C CYS A 132 14.48 17.66 -11.86
N PHE A 133 14.91 17.65 -13.13
CA PHE A 133 15.80 16.64 -13.66
C PHE A 133 17.26 17.06 -13.48
N PRO A 134 18.12 16.22 -12.87
CA PRO A 134 19.57 16.42 -12.88
C PRO A 134 20.12 16.64 -14.31
N PRO A 135 21.19 17.44 -14.48
CA PRO A 135 21.82 17.66 -15.78
C PRO A 135 22.17 16.38 -16.54
N ALA A 136 22.51 15.28 -15.86
CA ALA A 136 22.75 13.98 -16.48
C ALA A 136 21.58 13.49 -17.35
N PHE A 137 20.34 13.90 -17.07
CA PHE A 137 19.17 13.57 -17.88
C PHE A 137 18.92 14.56 -19.04
N ARG A 138 19.61 15.71 -19.07
CA ARG A 138 19.39 16.80 -20.02
C ARG A 138 20.43 16.79 -21.15
N GLY A 139 20.35 15.82 -22.05
CA GLY A 139 21.13 15.80 -23.30
C GLY A 139 22.62 15.46 -23.15
N ASP A 140 23.13 14.76 -24.17
CA ASP A 140 24.51 14.30 -24.44
C ASP A 140 25.20 13.38 -23.41
N ALA A 141 24.95 13.50 -22.11
CA ALA A 141 25.57 12.62 -21.09
C ALA A 141 25.06 11.16 -21.13
N LEU A 142 23.93 10.92 -21.79
CA LEU A 142 23.32 9.60 -22.00
C LEU A 142 23.06 9.39 -23.50
N ALA A 143 24.05 9.71 -24.35
CA ALA A 143 23.99 9.55 -25.81
C ALA A 143 23.69 8.09 -26.20
N GLY A 144 22.41 7.78 -26.34
CA GLY A 144 21.88 6.47 -26.67
C GLY A 144 20.36 6.57 -26.71
N ASP A 145 19.85 7.09 -27.82
CA ASP A 145 18.46 7.48 -28.06
C ASP A 145 17.92 8.53 -27.07
N LYS A 146 16.94 9.31 -27.50
CA LYS A 146 16.21 10.20 -26.61
C LYS A 146 15.68 9.33 -25.45
N LEU A 147 16.34 9.37 -24.29
CA LEU A 147 15.70 9.11 -23.02
C LEU A 147 14.61 10.17 -22.93
N GLU A 148 13.45 9.91 -23.53
CA GLU A 148 12.20 10.30 -22.90
C GLU A 148 12.21 9.48 -21.61
N PRO A 149 12.66 10.06 -20.48
CA PRO A 149 12.61 9.31 -19.25
C PRO A 149 11.13 8.99 -19.11
N LEU A 150 10.80 7.72 -18.91
CA LEU A 150 9.45 7.30 -18.61
C LEU A 150 9.15 7.82 -17.19
N ALA A 151 9.07 9.14 -17.07
CA ALA A 151 9.19 9.89 -15.84
C ALA A 151 7.90 9.65 -15.08
N ALA A 152 8.03 8.91 -14.01
CA ALA A 152 6.97 8.69 -13.08
C ALA A 152 6.68 10.00 -12.35
N ASP A 153 5.49 10.57 -12.50
CA ASP A 153 5.17 11.87 -11.92
C ASP A 153 4.22 11.74 -10.73
N ALA A 154 4.78 11.75 -9.51
CA ALA A 154 3.99 11.57 -8.30
C ALA A 154 3.13 12.78 -7.92
N ARG A 155 3.25 13.91 -8.62
CA ARG A 155 2.48 15.13 -8.34
C ARG A 155 0.98 14.90 -8.53
N LYS A 156 0.18 15.67 -7.78
CA LYS A 156 -1.28 15.64 -7.88
C LYS A 156 -1.71 16.17 -9.27
N GLY A 157 -2.67 15.50 -9.91
CA GLY A 157 -3.10 15.84 -11.28
C GLY A 157 -2.24 15.24 -12.39
N LYS A 158 -1.20 14.47 -12.02
CA LYS A 158 -0.37 13.67 -12.95
C LYS A 158 -0.61 12.19 -12.66
N ASP A 159 0.42 11.38 -12.41
CA ASP A 159 0.21 9.96 -12.10
C ASP A 159 -0.25 9.74 -10.65
N GLY A 160 0.18 10.62 -9.75
CA GLY A 160 0.07 10.43 -8.31
C GLY A 160 1.03 9.36 -7.80
N PHE A 161 1.36 9.41 -6.50
CA PHE A 161 2.42 8.59 -5.90
C PHE A 161 2.38 7.11 -6.28
N ARG A 162 1.21 6.47 -6.23
CA ARG A 162 1.13 5.02 -6.47
C ARG A 162 1.34 4.61 -7.93
N ASN A 163 0.71 5.31 -8.88
CA ASN A 163 0.90 4.96 -10.29
C ASN A 163 2.30 5.35 -10.76
N ALA A 164 2.87 6.42 -10.22
CA ALA A 164 4.24 6.83 -10.49
C ALA A 164 5.24 5.69 -10.20
N TRP A 165 5.31 5.18 -8.97
CA TRP A 165 6.27 4.09 -8.70
C TRP A 165 5.89 2.78 -9.40
N LEU A 166 4.62 2.52 -9.71
CA LEU A 166 4.22 1.36 -10.52
C LEU A 166 4.74 1.44 -11.96
N LYS A 167 4.84 2.64 -12.56
CA LYS A 167 5.50 2.83 -13.87
C LYS A 167 6.98 2.44 -13.81
N ILE A 168 7.67 2.80 -12.74
CA ILE A 168 9.08 2.40 -12.52
C ILE A 168 9.17 0.88 -12.45
N VAL A 169 8.33 0.23 -11.64
CA VAL A 169 8.31 -1.23 -11.53
C VAL A 169 8.04 -1.89 -12.87
N ALA A 170 7.14 -1.34 -13.67
CA ALA A 170 6.86 -1.83 -15.02
C ALA A 170 8.13 -1.82 -15.89
N GLY A 171 8.87 -0.70 -15.87
CA GLY A 171 10.15 -0.55 -16.56
C GLY A 171 11.24 -1.50 -16.06
N MET A 172 11.32 -1.72 -14.74
CA MET A 172 12.28 -2.65 -14.14
C MET A 172 12.07 -4.10 -14.61
N VAL A 173 10.81 -4.53 -14.71
CA VAL A 173 10.44 -5.91 -15.08
C VAL A 173 10.18 -6.10 -16.58
N GLY A 174 10.21 -5.02 -17.38
CA GLY A 174 10.00 -5.07 -18.82
C GLY A 174 8.55 -5.32 -19.27
N VAL A 175 7.56 -4.83 -18.51
CA VAL A 175 6.13 -4.89 -18.88
C VAL A 175 5.57 -3.50 -19.13
N THR A 176 4.42 -3.41 -19.79
CA THR A 176 3.81 -2.09 -20.03
C THR A 176 3.21 -1.54 -18.73
N PRO A 177 3.25 -0.21 -18.50
CA PRO A 177 2.65 0.39 -17.32
C PRO A 177 1.16 0.07 -17.13
N GLY A 178 0.39 0.01 -18.23
CA GLY A 178 -1.03 -0.34 -18.17
C GLY A 178 -1.26 -1.75 -17.59
N GLN A 179 -0.47 -2.73 -18.02
CA GLN A 179 -0.59 -4.11 -17.55
C GLN A 179 -0.41 -4.27 -16.04
N ILE A 180 0.52 -3.51 -15.44
CA ILE A 180 0.76 -3.57 -13.99
C ILE A 180 -0.27 -2.73 -13.22
N ILE A 181 -0.61 -1.54 -13.71
CA ILE A 181 -1.54 -0.62 -13.05
C ILE A 181 -2.94 -1.22 -13.01
N ASP A 182 -3.42 -1.80 -14.11
CA ASP A 182 -4.77 -2.36 -14.19
C ASP A 182 -4.89 -3.62 -13.34
N ARG A 183 -3.84 -4.46 -13.30
CA ARG A 183 -3.79 -5.61 -12.39
C ARG A 183 -3.76 -5.19 -10.93
N ASP A 184 -2.99 -4.14 -10.56
CA ASP A 184 -2.96 -3.61 -9.19
C ASP A 184 -4.32 -3.00 -8.79
N LYS A 185 -4.99 -2.27 -9.70
CA LYS A 185 -6.36 -1.78 -9.52
C LYS A 185 -7.34 -2.94 -9.30
N LYS A 186 -7.34 -3.95 -10.17
CA LYS A 186 -8.23 -5.12 -10.07
C LYS A 186 -8.02 -5.89 -8.76
N ARG A 187 -6.77 -6.17 -8.39
CA ARG A 187 -6.44 -6.86 -7.14
C ARG A 187 -6.95 -6.09 -5.92
N ARG A 188 -6.78 -4.77 -5.88
CA ARG A 188 -7.31 -3.94 -4.79
C ARG A 188 -8.83 -3.91 -4.76
N ALA A 189 -9.48 -3.79 -5.91
CA ALA A 189 -10.93 -3.81 -5.99
C ALA A 189 -11.46 -5.13 -5.40
N GLN A 190 -10.87 -6.26 -5.80
CA GLN A 190 -11.20 -7.59 -5.26
C GLN A 190 -10.93 -7.71 -3.76
N GLN A 191 -9.81 -7.18 -3.27
CA GLN A 191 -9.51 -7.19 -1.83
C GLN A 191 -10.49 -6.33 -1.04
N ARG A 192 -10.90 -5.17 -1.58
CA ARG A 192 -11.90 -4.29 -0.96
C ARG A 192 -13.28 -4.93 -0.94
N THR A 193 -13.73 -5.50 -2.07
CA THR A 193 -15.03 -6.16 -2.13
C THR A 193 -15.09 -7.37 -1.21
N ALA A 194 -14.01 -8.17 -1.13
CA ALA A 194 -13.91 -9.28 -0.19
C ALA A 194 -13.97 -8.82 1.27
N ALA A 195 -13.26 -7.73 1.63
CA ALA A 195 -13.30 -7.19 2.98
C ALA A 195 -14.69 -6.65 3.36
N ILE A 196 -15.36 -5.95 2.44
CA ILE A 196 -16.73 -5.45 2.65
C ILE A 196 -17.70 -6.63 2.80
N ALA A 197 -17.59 -7.65 1.96
CA ALA A 197 -18.44 -8.85 2.04
C ALA A 197 -18.23 -9.62 3.36
N ALA A 198 -16.99 -9.71 3.85
CA ALA A 198 -16.70 -10.32 5.15
C ALA A 198 -17.31 -9.53 6.31
N LEU A 199 -17.21 -8.19 6.28
CA LEU A 199 -17.83 -7.33 7.28
C LEU A 199 -19.36 -7.43 7.29
N SER A 200 -19.99 -7.41 6.11
CA SER A 200 -21.45 -7.53 6.01
C SER A 200 -21.94 -8.91 6.47
N ALA A 201 -21.23 -9.99 6.11
CA ALA A 201 -21.54 -11.33 6.62
C ALA A 201 -21.45 -11.40 8.14
N GLY A 202 -20.43 -10.77 8.75
CA GLY A 202 -20.29 -10.68 10.21
C GLY A 202 -21.48 -9.98 10.88
N VAL A 203 -21.98 -8.89 10.31
CA VAL A 203 -23.16 -8.16 10.80
C VAL A 203 -24.44 -9.00 10.68
N LEU A 204 -24.62 -9.75 9.58
CA LEU A 204 -25.78 -10.63 9.42
C LEU A 204 -25.76 -11.80 10.39
N ILE A 205 -24.59 -12.40 10.63
CA ILE A 205 -24.42 -13.49 11.59
C ILE A 205 -24.71 -12.98 13.02
N SER A 206 -24.23 -11.79 13.40
CA SER A 206 -24.48 -11.24 14.73
C SER A 206 -25.96 -10.90 14.93
N ALA A 207 -26.63 -10.31 13.93
CA ALA A 207 -28.05 -10.04 13.96
C ALA A 207 -28.90 -11.32 14.08
N TYR A 208 -28.52 -12.38 13.34
CA TYR A 208 -29.17 -13.69 13.44
C TYR A 208 -29.05 -14.30 14.84
N ILE A 209 -27.85 -14.26 15.43
CA ILE A 209 -27.63 -14.74 16.81
C ILE A 209 -28.47 -13.94 17.81
N ALA A 210 -28.50 -12.60 17.70
CA ALA A 210 -29.29 -11.75 18.58
C ALA A 210 -30.80 -12.05 18.49
N ALA A 211 -31.34 -12.20 17.27
CA ALA A 211 -32.73 -12.58 17.06
C ALA A 211 -33.05 -13.97 17.63
N GLY A 212 -32.11 -14.93 17.52
CA GLY A 212 -32.24 -16.25 18.13
C GLY A 212 -32.31 -16.20 19.66
N ILE A 213 -31.47 -15.38 20.29
CA ILE A 213 -31.47 -15.18 21.76
C ILE A 213 -32.80 -14.55 22.21
N ASP A 214 -33.28 -13.52 21.51
CA ASP A 214 -34.56 -12.90 21.85
C ASP A 214 -35.72 -13.89 21.67
N ALA A 215 -35.76 -14.65 20.57
CA ALA A 215 -36.79 -15.66 20.37
C ALA A 215 -36.85 -16.71 21.51
N GLN A 216 -35.71 -17.11 22.07
CA GLN A 216 -35.67 -17.99 23.24
C GLN A 216 -36.23 -17.32 24.51
N ARG A 217 -35.91 -16.04 24.74
CA ARG A 217 -36.47 -15.26 25.86
C ARG A 217 -37.98 -15.15 25.79
N TRP A 218 -38.53 -14.85 24.60
CA TRP A 218 -39.98 -14.77 24.39
C TRP A 218 -40.68 -16.12 24.65
N ARG A 219 -40.09 -17.24 24.22
CA ARG A 219 -40.65 -18.59 24.49
C ARG A 219 -40.68 -18.94 25.97
N GLY A 220 -39.63 -18.59 26.73
CA GLY A 220 -39.61 -18.82 28.18
C GLY A 220 -40.69 -18.04 28.95
N MET A 221 -41.10 -16.88 28.41
CA MET A 221 -42.16 -16.06 29.01
C MET A 221 -43.56 -16.64 28.78
N LEU A 222 -43.79 -17.28 27.64
CA LEU A 222 -45.07 -17.92 27.29
C LEU A 222 -45.31 -19.23 28.04
N THR A 223 -44.27 -19.87 28.57
CA THR A 223 -44.39 -21.08 29.40
C THR A 223 -44.75 -20.82 30.86
N LEU A 224 -44.89 -19.55 31.27
CA LEU A 224 -45.47 -19.19 32.56
C LEU A 224 -47.00 -19.16 32.44
N THR A 225 -47.62 -20.33 32.26
CA THR A 225 -49.06 -20.46 32.49
C THR A 225 -49.34 -20.18 33.97
N PRO A 226 -50.25 -19.27 34.32
CA PRO A 226 -50.66 -19.11 35.71
C PRO A 226 -51.24 -20.45 36.17
N THR A 227 -50.55 -21.09 37.11
CA THR A 227 -51.06 -22.26 37.81
C THR A 227 -52.43 -21.89 38.38
N THR A 228 -53.49 -22.43 37.80
CA THR A 228 -54.86 -22.35 38.32
C THR A 228 -54.92 -23.12 39.64
N ARG A 229 -54.48 -22.48 40.72
CA ARG A 229 -54.73 -22.94 42.08
C ARG A 229 -56.13 -22.51 42.50
N SER A 230 -57.04 -23.48 42.43
CA SER A 230 -58.08 -23.76 43.43
C SER A 230 -59.30 -22.83 43.46
N VAL A 231 -60.35 -23.23 42.75
CA VAL A 231 -61.75 -22.77 42.99
C VAL A 231 -62.47 -23.67 44.01
N GLU A 232 -61.85 -24.72 44.55
CA GLU A 232 -62.45 -25.57 45.59
C GLU A 232 -62.01 -25.18 47.01
N ALA A 233 -62.62 -24.16 47.63
CA ALA A 233 -62.46 -23.93 49.07
C ALA A 233 -63.61 -23.15 49.77
N VAL A 234 -64.82 -23.04 49.19
CA VAL A 234 -65.96 -22.34 49.86
C VAL A 234 -67.29 -23.11 49.76
N LEU A 235 -67.25 -24.44 49.84
CA LEU A 235 -68.47 -25.28 49.87
C LEU A 235 -68.52 -26.27 51.04
N SER A 236 -67.80 -25.99 52.14
CA SER A 236 -67.81 -26.83 53.34
C SER A 236 -68.02 -26.07 54.66
N MET A 237 -68.96 -25.12 54.69
CA MET A 237 -69.59 -24.73 55.97
C MET A 237 -70.95 -25.42 56.13
N ARG A 238 -70.81 -26.67 56.54
CA ARG A 238 -71.71 -27.50 57.36
C ARG A 238 -72.98 -26.81 57.86
N CYS A 239 -74.09 -27.46 57.49
CA CYS A 239 -75.28 -27.62 58.31
C CYS A 239 -74.96 -27.79 59.80
N ARG A 240 -75.56 -26.96 60.65
CA ARG A 240 -76.03 -27.32 61.99
C ARG A 240 -77.21 -26.43 62.35
N SER A 241 -78.41 -26.95 62.11
CA SER A 241 -79.60 -26.70 62.93
C SER A 241 -79.40 -27.44 64.29
N PRO A 242 -80.07 -27.08 65.40
CA PRO A 242 -81.54 -26.96 65.48
C PRO A 242 -82.09 -25.79 66.33
N TRP A 243 -83.35 -25.49 66.01
CA TRP A 243 -84.39 -24.81 66.81
C TRP A 243 -84.44 -25.27 68.28
N PRO A 244 -84.93 -24.42 69.23
CA PRO A 244 -86.37 -24.40 69.54
C PRO A 244 -86.96 -23.01 69.91
N ALA A 245 -88.23 -22.78 69.51
CA ALA A 245 -89.42 -22.54 70.37
C ALA A 245 -89.69 -21.05 70.71
N ARG A 246 -90.84 -20.51 70.27
CA ARG A 246 -92.08 -20.16 71.06
C ARG A 246 -91.84 -19.03 72.07
N ASP A 247 -92.72 -18.07 72.32
CA ASP A 247 -94.15 -17.84 72.03
C ASP A 247 -94.42 -16.35 72.32
N GLN A 248 -95.53 -15.84 71.75
CA GLN A 248 -96.27 -14.60 72.08
C GLN A 248 -95.72 -13.24 71.61
#